data_AF-A0A1V5SE40-F1
#
_entry.id   AF-A0A1V5SE40-F1
#
_cell.length_a   1.000
_cell.length_b   1.000
_cell.length_c   1.000
_cell.angle_alpha   90.00
_cell.angle_beta   90.00
_cell.angle_gamma   90.00
#
_symmetry.space_group_name_H-M   'P 1'
#
loop_
_entity.id
_entity.type
_entity.pdbx_description
1 polymer ?
#
loop_
_entity_poly.entity_id
_entity_poly.type
_entity_poly.pdbx_seq_one_letter_code
_entity_poly.pdbx_strand_id
1 'polypeptide(L)'
;MVSKGYPPEAVRFALNELGERGLIDDKVYANNLTRQLIHGKLSGKHKIAFELKRHGIPESIRKEILNSLTESDEKERALEQARLKWAGFQSFDSKKRRKKIFDHLIRKGYDFQVVHEVMDEISKDPETDGLR
;
A
#
# COMPACT_ATOMS: atom_id res chain seq x y z
N MET A 1 22.70 40.63 15.44
CA MET A 1 23.55 39.52 15.92
C MET A 1 23.93 38.67 14.73
N VAL A 2 25.23 38.40 14.60
CA VAL A 2 25.92 37.98 13.38
C VAL A 2 25.69 36.50 13.05
N SER A 3 25.48 36.26 11.75
CA SER A 3 25.44 34.98 11.03
C SER A 3 26.53 33.99 11.47
N LYS A 4 26.13 32.81 11.95
CA LYS A 4 27.06 31.67 12.09
C LYS A 4 27.25 31.05 10.71
N GLY A 5 28.22 31.58 9.98
CA GLY A 5 28.68 31.04 8.71
C GLY A 5 29.32 29.68 8.89
N TYR A 6 28.60 28.63 8.50
CA TYR A 6 29.24 27.41 8.04
C TYR A 6 29.61 27.60 6.56
N PRO A 7 30.80 27.17 6.12
CA PRO A 7 31.11 27.14 4.69
C PRO A 7 30.02 26.35 3.95
N PRO A 8 29.48 26.84 2.82
CA PRO A 8 28.47 26.10 2.05
C PRO A 8 28.91 24.68 1.71
N GLU A 9 30.21 24.49 1.50
CA GLU A 9 30.89 23.21 1.28
C GLU A 9 30.72 22.23 2.47
N ALA A 10 30.80 22.72 3.72
CA ALA A 10 30.75 21.89 4.93
C ALA A 10 29.32 21.43 5.27
N VAL A 11 28.32 22.26 4.99
CA VAL A 11 26.90 21.86 5.11
C VAL A 11 26.57 20.79 4.07
N ARG A 12 27.12 20.93 2.86
CA ARG A 12 26.90 19.98 1.75
C ARG A 12 27.62 18.65 1.98
N PHE A 13 28.81 18.67 2.58
CA PHE A 13 29.54 17.46 2.98
C PHE A 13 28.86 16.73 4.14
N ALA A 14 28.41 17.46 5.18
CA ALA A 14 27.67 16.86 6.30
C ALA A 14 26.31 16.28 5.86
N LEU A 15 25.59 16.94 4.94
CA LEU A 15 24.36 16.41 4.34
C LEU A 15 24.62 15.18 3.44
N ASN A 16 25.77 15.10 2.78
CA ASN A 16 26.14 13.94 1.96
C ASN A 16 26.61 12.74 2.81
N GLU A 17 27.39 12.95 3.87
CA GLU A 17 27.80 11.87 4.79
C GLU A 17 26.66 11.36 5.68
N LEU A 18 25.76 12.26 6.14
CA LEU A 18 24.50 11.84 6.79
C LEU A 18 23.51 11.26 5.78
N GLY A 19 23.64 11.64 4.51
CA GLY A 19 22.82 11.16 3.42
C GLY A 19 22.88 9.64 3.32
N GLU A 20 24.06 9.03 3.20
CA GLU A 20 24.16 7.57 3.07
C GLU A 20 23.68 6.82 4.33
N ARG A 21 24.07 7.28 5.53
CA ARG A 21 23.64 6.63 6.79
C ARG A 21 22.13 6.80 7.05
N GLY A 22 21.59 7.99 6.84
CA GLY A 22 20.16 8.27 7.00
C GLY A 22 19.28 7.64 5.90
N LEU A 23 19.80 7.50 4.68
CA LEU A 23 19.08 6.89 3.55
C LEU A 23 19.05 5.36 3.67
N ILE A 24 20.08 4.73 4.24
CA ILE A 24 20.04 3.31 4.62
C ILE A 24 18.99 3.08 5.71
N ASP A 25 18.96 3.91 6.76
CA ASP A 25 17.97 3.79 7.83
C ASP A 25 16.53 4.01 7.32
N ASP A 26 16.30 5.04 6.50
CA ASP A 26 15.00 5.30 5.88
C ASP A 26 14.56 4.15 4.97
N LYS A 27 15.47 3.54 4.22
CA LYS A 27 15.18 2.37 3.38
C LYS A 27 14.78 1.17 4.23
N VAL A 28 15.52 0.87 5.29
CA VAL A 28 15.21 -0.25 6.20
C VAL A 28 13.86 -0.02 6.86
N TYR A 29 13.61 1.18 7.36
CA TYR A 29 12.34 1.55 7.96
C TYR A 29 11.18 1.45 6.97
N ALA A 30 11.33 2.00 5.76
CA ALA A 30 10.31 1.99 4.73
C ALA A 30 9.96 0.56 4.26
N ASN A 31 10.95 -0.32 4.15
CA ASN A 31 10.74 -1.73 3.84
C ASN A 31 9.98 -2.45 4.96
N ASN A 32 10.35 -2.22 6.23
CA ASN A 32 9.65 -2.81 7.37
C ASN A 32 8.20 -2.33 7.46
N LEU A 33 7.96 -1.02 7.30
CA LEU A 33 6.62 -0.46 7.27
C LEU A 33 5.80 -1.04 6.12
N THR A 34 6.39 -1.14 4.92
CA THR A 34 5.71 -1.73 3.75
C THR A 34 5.34 -3.19 4.01
N ARG A 35 6.26 -3.99 4.56
CA ARG A 35 5.98 -5.39 4.94
C ARG A 35 4.82 -5.50 5.94
N GLN A 36 4.79 -4.63 6.96
CA GLN A 36 3.68 -4.58 7.93
C GLN A 36 2.35 -4.21 7.26
N LEU A 37 2.36 -3.27 6.31
CA LEU A 37 1.16 -2.86 5.58
C LEU A 37 0.66 -3.97 4.64
N ILE A 38 1.57 -4.67 3.98
CA ILE A 38 1.26 -5.79 3.07
C ILE A 38 0.74 -6.98 3.85
N HIS A 39 1.51 -7.53 4.78
CA HIS A 39 1.15 -8.80 5.42
C HIS A 39 0.28 -8.62 6.67
N GLY A 40 0.49 -7.55 7.43
CA GLY A 40 -0.26 -7.30 8.66
C GLY A 40 -1.60 -6.61 8.41
N LYS A 41 -1.65 -5.74 7.39
CA LYS A 41 -2.87 -5.00 7.05
C LYS A 41 -3.46 -5.37 5.70
N LEU A 42 -2.79 -6.06 4.78
CA LEU A 42 -3.34 -6.34 3.44
C LEU A 42 -3.80 -5.03 2.76
N SER A 43 -2.89 -4.05 2.75
CA SER A 43 -3.10 -2.73 2.16
C SER A 43 -2.71 -2.72 0.68
N GLY A 44 -3.48 -1.97 -0.11
CA GLY A 44 -3.15 -1.69 -1.50
C GLY A 44 -2.11 -0.58 -1.64
N LYS A 45 -1.62 -0.41 -2.86
CA LYS A 45 -0.51 0.47 -3.24
C LYS A 45 -0.74 1.93 -2.83
N HIS A 46 -1.98 2.44 -2.97
CA HIS A 46 -2.29 3.82 -2.56
C HIS A 46 -2.18 4.03 -1.05
N LYS A 47 -2.62 3.04 -0.25
CA LYS A 47 -2.50 3.12 1.20
C LYS A 47 -1.04 3.03 1.63
N ILE A 48 -0.25 2.17 0.99
CA ILE A 48 1.19 2.07 1.22
C ILE A 48 1.87 3.41 0.88
N ALA A 49 1.58 3.99 -0.28
CA ALA A 49 2.12 5.30 -0.67
C ALA A 49 1.77 6.40 0.33
N PHE A 50 0.52 6.44 0.79
CA PHE A 50 0.05 7.40 1.78
C PHE A 50 0.77 7.26 3.12
N GLU A 51 0.89 6.03 3.67
CA GLU A 51 1.56 5.81 4.95
C GLU A 51 3.07 6.11 4.85
N LEU A 52 3.74 5.69 3.77
CA LEU A 52 5.15 6.04 3.56
C LEU A 52 5.35 7.56 3.51
N LYS A 53 4.47 8.31 2.81
CA LYS A 53 4.51 9.77 2.79
C LYS A 53 4.24 10.38 4.16
N ARG A 54 3.25 9.88 4.88
CA ARG A 54 2.88 10.34 6.24
C ARG A 54 4.01 10.14 7.24
N HIS A 55 4.80 9.07 7.08
CA HIS A 55 5.97 8.78 7.89
C HIS A 55 7.24 9.52 7.44
N GLY A 56 7.14 10.42 6.45
CA GLY A 56 8.25 11.28 6.03
C GLY A 56 9.26 10.62 5.10
N ILE A 57 8.99 9.41 4.59
CA ILE A 57 9.93 8.66 3.75
C ILE A 57 10.21 9.42 2.44
N PRO A 58 11.47 9.66 2.06
CA PRO A 58 11.84 10.38 0.84
C PRO A 58 11.21 9.84 -0.44
N GLU A 59 10.93 10.72 -1.41
CA GLU A 59 10.26 10.34 -2.66
C GLU A 59 11.00 9.28 -3.46
N SER A 60 12.34 9.33 -3.49
CA SER A 60 13.19 8.34 -4.15
C SER A 60 12.92 6.92 -3.62
N ILE A 61 12.92 6.76 -2.29
CA ILE A 61 12.67 5.48 -1.61
C ILE A 61 11.22 5.03 -1.82
N ARG A 62 10.24 5.96 -1.71
CA ARG A 62 8.84 5.63 -1.96
C ARG A 62 8.63 5.11 -3.38
N LYS A 63 9.21 5.77 -4.40
CA LYS A 63 9.11 5.33 -5.81
C LYS A 63 9.72 3.95 -6.01
N GLU A 64 10.92 3.70 -5.45
CA GLU A 64 11.59 2.40 -5.51
C GLU A 64 10.69 1.28 -4.95
N ILE A 65 10.12 1.49 -3.75
CA ILE A 65 9.21 0.53 -3.12
C ILE A 65 7.92 0.36 -3.90
N LEU A 66 7.27 1.45 -4.32
CA LEU A 66 5.98 1.36 -5.02
C LEU A 66 6.13 0.72 -6.41
N ASN A 67 7.30 0.82 -7.04
CA ASN A 67 7.60 0.17 -8.31
C ASN A 67 7.93 -1.31 -8.16
N SER A 68 8.39 -1.76 -6.98
CA SER A 68 8.60 -3.19 -6.71
C SER A 68 7.30 -3.93 -6.39
N LEU A 69 6.21 -3.20 -6.09
CA LEU A 69 4.87 -3.79 -5.94
C LEU A 69 4.29 -4.10 -7.30
N THR A 70 4.25 -5.38 -7.65
CA THR A 70 3.62 -5.85 -8.89
C THR A 70 2.11 -5.81 -8.77
N GLU A 71 1.44 -5.56 -9.90
CA GLU A 71 -0.02 -5.59 -9.99
C GLU A 71 -0.58 -6.99 -9.66
N SER A 72 0.15 -8.06 -10.03
CA SER A 72 -0.26 -9.44 -9.74
C SER A 72 -0.29 -9.71 -8.24
N ASP A 73 0.76 -9.35 -7.51
CA ASP A 73 0.81 -9.57 -6.06
C ASP A 73 -0.25 -8.72 -5.36
N GLU A 74 -0.50 -7.50 -5.86
CA GLU A 74 -1.54 -6.63 -5.33
C GLU A 74 -2.94 -7.23 -5.52
N LYS A 75 -3.22 -7.76 -6.71
CA LYS A 75 -4.47 -8.44 -7.02
C LYS A 75 -4.67 -9.68 -6.16
N GLU A 76 -3.65 -10.51 -5.98
CA GLU A 76 -3.74 -11.72 -5.15
C GLU A 76 -4.14 -11.40 -3.71
N ARG A 77 -3.50 -10.38 -3.10
CA ARG A 77 -3.87 -9.92 -1.75
C ARG A 77 -5.29 -9.37 -1.69
N ALA A 78 -5.72 -8.65 -2.72
CA ALA A 78 -7.08 -8.13 -2.80
C ALA A 78 -8.11 -9.27 -2.89
N LEU A 79 -7.84 -10.31 -3.69
CA LEU A 79 -8.66 -11.51 -3.80
C LEU A 79 -8.78 -12.25 -2.47
N GLU A 80 -7.67 -12.45 -1.77
CA GLU A 80 -7.66 -13.07 -0.44
C GLU A 80 -8.58 -12.32 0.52
N GLN A 81 -8.44 -10.99 0.61
CA GLN A 81 -9.29 -10.16 1.46
C GLN A 81 -10.76 -10.24 1.07
N ALA A 82 -11.04 -10.24 -0.22
CA ALA A 82 -12.38 -10.23 -0.72
C ALA A 82 -13.09 -11.58 -0.51
N ARG A 83 -12.39 -12.71 -0.64
CA ARG A 83 -12.89 -14.05 -0.27
C ARG A 83 -13.20 -14.15 1.23
N LEU A 84 -12.27 -13.72 2.08
CA LEU A 84 -12.47 -13.69 3.54
C LEU A 84 -13.70 -12.86 3.93
N LYS A 85 -13.87 -11.68 3.32
CA LYS A 85 -15.04 -10.82 3.56
C LYS A 85 -16.32 -11.35 2.96
N TRP A 86 -16.26 -12.02 1.81
CA TRP A 86 -17.41 -12.68 1.23
C TRP A 86 -18.01 -13.64 2.25
N ALA A 87 -17.22 -14.58 2.78
CA ALA A 87 -17.67 -15.52 3.81
C ALA A 87 -18.29 -14.85 5.04
N GLY A 88 -17.72 -13.72 5.51
CA GLY A 88 -18.24 -12.97 6.65
C GLY A 88 -19.54 -12.18 6.39
N PHE A 89 -20.00 -12.05 5.14
CA PHE A 89 -21.19 -11.27 4.78
C PHE A 89 -22.39 -12.11 4.35
N GLN A 90 -22.46 -13.38 4.75
CA GLN A 90 -23.54 -14.33 4.38
C GLN A 90 -24.97 -13.84 4.69
N SER A 91 -25.14 -12.96 5.67
CA SER A 91 -26.44 -12.40 6.04
C SER A 91 -26.98 -11.33 5.07
N PHE A 92 -26.17 -10.88 4.10
CA PHE A 92 -26.57 -9.86 3.13
C PHE A 92 -26.90 -10.47 1.77
N ASP A 93 -27.77 -9.81 1.01
CA ASP A 93 -27.98 -10.16 -0.41
C ASP A 93 -26.70 -9.94 -1.24
N SER A 94 -26.58 -10.66 -2.36
CA SER A 94 -25.41 -10.67 -3.23
C SER A 94 -24.98 -9.26 -3.67
N LYS A 95 -25.93 -8.39 -4.02
CA LYS A 95 -25.67 -7.01 -4.43
C LYS A 95 -25.07 -6.18 -3.28
N LYS A 96 -25.62 -6.28 -2.07
CA LYS A 96 -25.05 -5.62 -0.88
C LYS A 96 -23.69 -6.18 -0.50
N ARG A 97 -23.46 -7.49 -0.64
CA ARG A 97 -22.13 -8.11 -0.40
C ARG A 97 -21.09 -7.56 -1.35
N ARG A 98 -21.38 -7.55 -2.66
CA ARG A 98 -20.48 -7.01 -3.70
C ARG A 98 -20.12 -5.55 -3.41
N LYS A 99 -21.12 -4.71 -3.10
CA LYS A 99 -20.87 -3.31 -2.72
C LYS A 99 -19.97 -3.18 -1.49
N LYS A 100 -20.24 -3.95 -0.42
CA LYS A 100 -19.44 -3.91 0.81
C LYS A 100 -17.98 -4.31 0.59
N ILE A 101 -17.73 -5.28 -0.27
CA ILE A 101 -16.37 -5.72 -0.63
C ILE A 101 -15.68 -4.64 -1.46
N PHE A 102 -16.34 -4.11 -2.48
CA PHE A 102 -15.82 -3.00 -3.28
C PHE A 102 -15.42 -1.82 -2.39
N ASP A 103 -16.34 -1.32 -1.56
CA ASP A 103 -16.11 -0.21 -0.63
C ASP A 103 -15.00 -0.53 0.38
N HIS A 104 -14.83 -1.82 0.72
CA HIS A 104 -13.75 -2.26 1.59
C HIS A 104 -12.40 -2.14 0.92
N LEU A 105 -12.22 -2.71 -0.27
CA LEU A 105 -10.95 -2.70 -0.98
C LEU A 105 -10.50 -1.26 -1.33
N ILE A 106 -11.44 -0.39 -1.72
CA ILE A 106 -11.13 1.04 -1.94
C ILE A 106 -10.57 1.69 -0.66
N ARG A 107 -11.17 1.45 0.50
CA ARG A 107 -10.65 1.97 1.79
C ARG A 107 -9.34 1.33 2.22
N LYS A 108 -9.04 0.13 1.73
CA LYS A 108 -7.73 -0.52 1.90
C LYS A 108 -6.65 0.09 0.98
N GLY A 109 -7.05 0.94 0.04
CA GLY A 109 -6.18 1.68 -0.87
C GLY A 109 -5.71 0.86 -2.06
N TYR A 110 -6.49 -0.13 -2.49
CA TYR A 110 -6.29 -0.78 -3.78
C TYR A 110 -6.67 0.17 -4.91
N ASP A 111 -5.98 0.05 -6.04
CA ASP A 111 -6.36 0.76 -7.25
C ASP A 111 -7.72 0.29 -7.78
N PHE A 112 -8.45 1.19 -8.43
CA PHE A 112 -9.77 0.92 -8.96
C PHE A 112 -9.79 -0.22 -9.98
N GLN A 113 -8.77 -0.32 -10.84
CA GLN A 113 -8.66 -1.40 -11.83
C GLN A 113 -8.52 -2.75 -11.12
N VAL A 114 -7.63 -2.84 -10.13
CA VAL A 114 -7.44 -4.06 -9.32
C VAL A 114 -8.74 -4.46 -8.64
N VAL A 115 -9.46 -3.50 -8.04
CA VAL A 115 -10.75 -3.79 -7.41
C VAL A 115 -11.76 -4.33 -8.41
N HIS A 116 -11.86 -3.76 -9.61
CA HIS A 116 -12.76 -4.27 -10.64
C HIS A 116 -12.44 -5.70 -11.06
N GLU A 117 -11.16 -6.01 -11.33
CA GLU A 117 -10.74 -7.35 -11.69
C GLU A 117 -11.05 -8.38 -10.59
N VAL A 118 -10.79 -8.01 -9.33
CA VAL A 118 -11.11 -8.84 -8.15
C VAL A 118 -12.60 -9.10 -8.05
N MET A 119 -13.42 -8.07 -8.25
CA MET A 119 -14.88 -8.21 -8.20
C MET A 119 -15.41 -9.10 -9.33
N ASP A 120 -14.85 -9.00 -10.54
CA ASP A 120 -15.21 -9.86 -11.66
C ASP A 120 -14.83 -11.32 -11.42
N GLU A 121 -13.67 -11.57 -10.81
CA GLU A 121 -13.21 -12.92 -10.46
C GLU A 121 -14.11 -13.57 -9.40
N ILE A 122 -14.45 -12.85 -8.33
CA ILE A 122 -15.37 -13.34 -7.29
C ILE A 122 -16.77 -13.59 -7.86
N SER A 123 -17.15 -12.91 -8.92
CA SER A 123 -18.48 -13.12 -9.52
C SER A 123 -18.54 -14.36 -10.41
N LYS A 124 -17.38 -14.91 -10.78
CA LYS A 124 -17.24 -16.15 -11.56
C LYS A 124 -16.98 -17.36 -10.67
N ASP A 125 -16.61 -17.14 -9.41
CA ASP A 125 -16.28 -18.20 -8.46
C ASP A 125 -17.58 -18.86 -7.93
N PRO A 126 -17.79 -20.17 -8.19
CA PRO A 126 -19.01 -20.90 -7.81
C PRO A 126 -19.25 -20.94 -6.29
N GLU A 127 -18.20 -20.84 -5.48
CA GLU A 127 -18.31 -20.83 -4.01
C GLU A 127 -18.84 -19.48 -3.49
N THR A 128 -18.72 -18.43 -4.30
CA THR A 128 -19.26 -17.10 -4.02
C THR A 128 -20.50 -16.77 -4.86
N ASP A 129 -20.90 -17.64 -5.78
CA ASP A 129 -22.11 -17.51 -6.60
C ASP A 129 -23.36 -17.91 -5.82
N GLY A 130 -23.69 -17.09 -4.81
CA GLY A 130 -25.05 -16.98 -4.29
C GLY A 130 -25.96 -16.26 -5.27
N LEU A 131 -26.08 -16.86 -6.47
CA LEU A 131 -26.99 -16.67 -7.59
C LEU A 131 -27.03 -15.27 -8.24
N ARG A 132 -26.59 -15.25 -9.51
CA ARG A 132 -27.13 -14.43 -10.61
C ARG A 132 -28.45 -13.71 -10.32
#